data_AF-D2VUJ5-F1
#
_entry.id   AF-D2VUJ5-F1
#
_cell.length_a   1.000
_cell.length_b   1.000
_cell.length_c   1.000
_cell.angle_alpha   90.00
_cell.angle_beta   90.00
_cell.angle_gamma   90.00
#
_symmetry.space_group_name_H-M   'P 1'
#
loop_
_entity.id
_entity.type
_entity.pdbx_description
1 polymer ?
#
loop_
_entity_poly.entity_id
_entity_poly.type
_entity_poly.pdbx_seq_one_letter_code
_entity_poly.pdbx_strand_id
1 'polypeptide(L)'
;MKFIRKFPPLSSNISNRATETLKDTKFSLKISPSGLSAIHREFINFIIPQADIDELNQYDLTNKGYYLKVRVKNLGELSVTQGVNAAMDEANVIVDDQRKFYVDEKTGEYTYKYNKPAYLADDYEKSPKNKLTKAVHNSADFGTDSTRIWLHLSGIDASEEDPFEILDADQNDKRIMHTTKPIFRKKEMMIYVKKNDPQAKTHIANLHIKIPSVGVDTVSDFDLTTLGTHILIAVLNEGSNVEIQQRTNKMFDEKYFNPVHYANAEQEYKQKNREKSLVKYDDDSNSGPVTETQMRAGDSDSLDEVTLSLYVNNIPASKKEPFTIYINGDEFFKSEEEIPLTRTTVLRASFEKPPRGEELVIEARFNIEARDVDTKQQFNITKNGTFMFFGIEKVGDSERIQMKQQHNDTFGPKSGETMTKSSGASASSKSSTEQIPVYFHLAGINATEQKPFEIYVNGQQIYKQTQDLGDRMAIVTGRLPNVDDLRVTVKAVSLLDGLEEESEVNVSKYGNYIKLEVSSDRSVIDITQSKNAEFDNATIVDSKKMPKSIPKVTPSTTSTTTTAKPAASTGGSEDYLDVLKKLGELRKAGILTEEEFQAKKKQVLGL
;
A
#
# COMPACT_ATOMS: atom_id res chain seq x y z
N MET A 1 21.44 21.06 -4.87
CA MET A 1 20.46 21.89 -4.13
C MET A 1 19.18 21.83 -4.94
N LYS A 2 18.04 21.54 -4.33
CA LYS A 2 16.86 20.91 -4.94
C LYS A 2 15.61 21.63 -4.41
N PHE A 3 14.58 21.89 -5.24
CA PHE A 3 13.12 21.91 -4.94
C PHE A 3 12.33 22.29 -6.23
N ILE A 4 11.14 21.80 -6.61
CA ILE A 4 10.43 20.49 -6.60
C ILE A 4 8.96 20.69 -7.09
N ARG A 5 8.37 19.65 -7.72
CA ARG A 5 6.93 19.28 -7.97
C ARG A 5 6.17 19.98 -9.12
N LYS A 6 5.63 19.29 -10.16
CA LYS A 6 4.72 18.10 -10.38
C LYS A 6 3.21 18.46 -10.34
N PHE A 7 2.25 17.91 -11.12
CA PHE A 7 1.84 16.50 -11.46
C PHE A 7 0.79 16.45 -12.65
N PRO A 8 0.07 15.33 -13.00
CA PRO A 8 0.32 13.96 -13.58
C PRO A 8 -0.40 13.74 -14.98
N PRO A 9 -0.66 12.53 -15.60
CA PRO A 9 -0.36 11.09 -15.28
C PRO A 9 0.26 10.18 -16.41
N LEU A 10 0.65 8.93 -16.01
CA LEU A 10 0.88 7.64 -16.74
C LEU A 10 1.99 7.44 -17.83
N SER A 11 3.17 6.91 -17.43
CA SER A 11 4.01 5.86 -18.09
C SER A 11 5.37 5.71 -17.35
N SER A 12 5.96 4.52 -17.39
CA SER A 12 7.11 4.09 -16.57
C SER A 12 8.44 4.78 -16.91
N ASN A 13 9.11 5.39 -15.93
CA ASN A 13 10.45 5.97 -16.09
C ASN A 13 11.54 4.91 -15.92
N ILE A 14 12.39 4.70 -16.95
CA ILE A 14 13.64 3.95 -16.83
C ILE A 14 14.81 4.97 -16.81
N SER A 15 15.67 4.93 -15.80
CA SER A 15 16.85 5.80 -15.68
C SER A 15 18.13 4.98 -15.80
N ASN A 16 18.90 5.21 -16.88
CA ASN A 16 20.26 4.70 -17.03
C ASN A 16 21.26 5.85 -16.85
N ARG A 17 22.32 5.63 -16.08
CA ARG A 17 23.29 6.68 -15.71
C ARG A 17 24.69 6.31 -16.17
N ALA A 18 25.25 7.11 -17.07
CA ALA A 18 26.68 7.07 -17.40
C ALA A 18 27.43 7.99 -16.42
N THR A 19 28.60 7.57 -15.95
CA THR A 19 29.38 8.33 -14.94
C THR A 19 30.76 8.78 -15.43
N GLU A 20 31.16 8.47 -16.66
CA GLU A 20 32.45 8.89 -17.23
C GLU A 20 32.32 9.40 -18.68
N THR A 21 33.22 10.33 -19.05
CA THR A 21 33.27 10.95 -20.37
C THR A 21 33.92 10.00 -21.38
N LEU A 22 33.11 9.20 -22.06
CA LEU A 22 33.56 8.22 -23.05
C LEU A 22 33.08 8.61 -24.46
N LYS A 23 34.00 8.69 -25.42
CA LYS A 23 33.65 8.81 -26.84
C LYS A 23 32.98 7.51 -27.31
N ASP A 24 31.80 7.65 -27.90
CA ASP A 24 30.98 6.58 -28.50
C ASP A 24 30.53 5.47 -27.53
N THR A 25 29.89 5.87 -26.43
CA THR A 25 29.25 4.92 -25.52
C THR A 25 27.91 4.46 -26.09
N LYS A 26 27.75 3.14 -26.26
CA LYS A 26 26.47 2.52 -26.64
C LYS A 26 25.71 2.09 -25.39
N PHE A 27 24.46 2.51 -25.28
CA PHE A 27 23.53 2.04 -24.25
C PHE A 27 22.44 1.22 -24.92
N SER A 28 22.26 -0.02 -24.49
CA SER A 28 21.17 -0.87 -24.94
C SER A 28 20.08 -0.88 -23.87
N LEU A 29 18.95 -0.26 -24.19
CA LEU A 29 17.77 -0.26 -23.35
C LEU A 29 16.80 -1.31 -23.88
N LYS A 30 16.57 -2.38 -23.12
CA LYS A 30 15.58 -3.40 -23.48
C LYS A 30 14.21 -2.95 -22.99
N ILE A 31 13.39 -2.45 -23.92
CA ILE A 31 12.01 -2.05 -23.64
C ILE A 31 11.12 -3.21 -24.07
N SER A 32 10.48 -3.86 -23.10
CA SER A 32 9.46 -4.87 -23.40
C SER A 32 8.11 -4.16 -23.56
N PRO A 33 7.45 -4.26 -24.72
CA PRO A 33 6.15 -3.64 -24.92
C PRO A 33 5.12 -4.20 -23.95
N SER A 34 4.44 -3.32 -23.22
CA SER A 34 3.29 -3.68 -22.39
C SER A 34 2.02 -3.64 -23.25
N GLY A 35 1.67 -4.77 -23.85
CA GLY A 35 0.34 -4.99 -24.43
C GLY A 35 0.18 -4.74 -25.93
N LEU A 36 -0.95 -5.23 -26.42
CA LEU A 36 -1.35 -5.45 -27.82
C LEU A 36 -1.69 -4.16 -28.60
N SER A 37 -1.07 -3.03 -28.25
CA SER A 37 -1.20 -1.80 -29.02
C SER A 37 -0.48 -1.96 -30.36
N ALA A 38 -1.19 -1.70 -31.46
CA ALA A 38 -0.59 -1.72 -32.80
C ALA A 38 0.52 -0.67 -32.98
N ILE A 39 0.63 0.33 -32.08
CA ILE A 39 1.66 1.37 -32.10
C ILE A 39 2.19 1.59 -30.68
N HIS A 40 3.49 1.44 -30.50
CA HIS A 40 4.20 1.66 -29.25
C HIS A 40 4.82 3.06 -29.27
N ARG A 41 4.32 3.96 -28.42
CA ARG A 41 4.91 5.28 -28.18
C ARG A 41 5.36 5.39 -26.72
N GLU A 42 6.53 5.97 -26.50
CA GLU A 42 7.11 6.14 -25.17
C GLU A 42 7.61 7.56 -24.95
N PHE A 43 7.37 8.10 -23.76
CA PHE A 43 8.00 9.36 -23.35
C PHE A 43 9.36 9.07 -22.74
N ILE A 44 10.41 9.68 -23.31
CA ILE A 44 11.78 9.51 -22.87
C ILE A 44 12.31 10.87 -22.42
N ASN A 45 12.78 10.94 -21.17
CA ASN A 45 13.44 12.13 -20.64
C ASN A 45 14.96 12.00 -20.74
N PHE A 46 15.59 12.95 -21.43
CA PHE A 46 17.04 13.07 -21.49
C PHE A 46 17.51 14.11 -20.49
N ILE A 47 18.10 13.63 -19.39
CA ILE A 47 18.70 14.47 -18.36
C ILE A 47 20.22 14.39 -18.49
N ILE A 48 20.85 15.48 -18.93
CA ILE A 48 22.31 15.61 -19.07
C ILE A 48 22.77 16.78 -18.18
N PRO A 49 23.03 16.52 -16.88
CA PRO A 49 23.30 17.60 -15.92
C PRO A 49 24.53 18.44 -16.23
N GLN A 50 25.53 17.85 -16.89
CA GLN A 50 26.77 18.55 -17.26
C GLN A 50 26.58 19.55 -18.40
N ALA A 51 25.51 19.41 -19.18
CA ALA A 51 25.15 20.30 -20.28
C ALA A 51 23.93 21.18 -19.95
N ASP A 52 23.40 21.10 -18.72
CA ASP A 52 22.17 21.73 -18.24
C ASP A 52 20.92 21.40 -19.09
N ILE A 53 20.75 20.11 -19.44
CA ILE A 53 19.65 19.63 -20.27
C ILE A 53 18.73 18.71 -19.45
N ASP A 54 17.42 18.96 -19.49
CA ASP A 54 16.32 18.13 -18.94
C ASP A 54 15.14 18.17 -19.92
N GLU A 55 15.15 17.28 -20.92
CA GLU A 55 14.22 17.28 -22.05
C GLU A 55 13.38 16.00 -22.14
N LEU A 56 12.06 16.13 -21.93
CA LEU A 56 11.08 15.06 -22.08
C LEU A 56 10.38 15.12 -23.45
N ASN A 57 10.53 14.07 -24.26
CA ASN A 57 9.89 13.97 -25.58
C ASN A 57 9.22 12.59 -25.78
N GLN A 58 8.21 12.52 -26.65
CA GLN A 58 7.54 11.26 -27.02
C GLN A 58 8.14 10.67 -28.30
N TYR A 59 8.42 9.37 -28.30
CA TYR A 59 9.03 8.64 -29.41
C TYR A 59 8.17 7.46 -29.84
N ASP A 60 8.01 7.25 -31.15
CA ASP A 60 7.24 6.14 -31.73
C ASP A 60 8.18 4.97 -32.04
N LEU A 61 8.21 3.98 -31.15
CA LEU A 61 9.16 2.87 -31.21
C LEU A 61 8.74 1.82 -32.24
N THR A 62 7.47 1.78 -32.63
CA THR A 62 6.95 0.83 -33.61
C THR A 62 7.25 1.28 -35.03
N ASN A 63 6.93 2.53 -35.38
CA ASN A 63 6.99 2.99 -36.77
C ASN A 63 8.35 3.61 -37.13
N LYS A 64 9.06 4.17 -36.14
CA LYS A 64 10.32 4.91 -36.36
C LYS A 64 11.54 4.18 -35.81
N GLY A 65 11.32 3.03 -35.19
CA GLY A 65 12.38 2.18 -34.67
C GLY A 65 12.82 2.51 -33.25
N TYR A 66 13.61 1.62 -32.67
CA TYR A 66 13.98 1.65 -31.25
C TYR A 66 15.45 2.01 -31.00
N TYR A 67 16.19 2.40 -32.03
CA TYR A 67 17.54 2.94 -31.87
C TYR A 67 17.47 4.46 -31.76
N LEU A 68 18.09 5.00 -30.71
CA LEU A 68 18.19 6.44 -30.47
C LEU A 68 19.67 6.82 -30.39
N LYS A 69 20.09 7.80 -31.21
CA LYS A 69 21.41 8.41 -31.15
C LYS A 69 21.27 9.82 -30.61
N VAL A 70 21.80 10.02 -29.41
CA VAL A 70 21.74 11.30 -28.70
C VAL A 70 23.11 11.96 -28.82
N ARG A 71 23.14 13.20 -29.30
CA ARG A 71 24.36 14.01 -29.41
C ARG A 71 24.08 15.39 -28.83
N VAL A 72 24.90 15.79 -27.87
CA VAL A 72 24.97 17.19 -27.44
C VAL A 72 25.84 17.92 -28.46
N LYS A 73 25.25 18.86 -29.22
CA LYS A 73 25.98 19.61 -30.26
C LYS A 73 26.82 20.73 -29.63
N ASN A 74 26.20 21.48 -28.73
CA ASN A 74 26.78 22.56 -27.91
C ASN A 74 26.22 22.47 -26.48
N LEU A 75 26.77 23.21 -25.50
CA LEU A 75 26.16 23.31 -24.16
C LEU A 75 24.71 23.81 -24.28
N GLY A 76 23.78 23.08 -23.69
CA GLY A 76 22.34 23.37 -23.78
C GLY A 76 21.64 22.93 -25.07
N GLU A 77 22.34 22.32 -26.04
CA GLU A 77 21.73 21.85 -27.29
C GLU A 77 21.77 20.32 -27.42
N LEU A 78 20.59 19.70 -27.29
CA LEU A 78 20.39 18.27 -27.52
C LEU A 78 19.94 17.99 -28.95
N SER A 79 20.54 16.98 -29.58
CA SER A 79 20.06 16.42 -30.84
C SER A 79 19.81 14.93 -30.67
N VAL A 80 18.57 14.50 -30.92
CA VAL A 80 18.17 13.09 -30.82
C VAL A 80 17.77 12.62 -32.21
N THR A 81 18.36 11.51 -32.64
CA THR A 81 18.06 10.86 -33.92
C THR A 81 17.49 9.47 -33.65
N GLN A 82 16.34 9.15 -34.25
CA GLN A 82 15.67 7.84 -34.09
C GLN A 82 15.74 7.03 -35.38
N GLY A 83 15.95 5.71 -35.27
CA GLY A 83 15.95 4.81 -36.42
C GLY A 83 15.64 3.35 -36.08
N VAL A 84 15.39 2.56 -37.13
CA VAL A 84 14.96 1.15 -37.04
C VAL A 84 16.13 0.18 -36.88
N ASN A 85 17.34 0.60 -37.23
CA ASN A 85 18.57 -0.19 -37.10
C ASN A 85 19.72 0.66 -36.54
N ALA A 86 20.82 0.01 -36.15
CA ALA A 86 21.99 0.68 -35.59
C ALA A 86 22.80 1.50 -36.63
N ALA A 87 22.62 1.23 -37.92
CA ALA A 87 23.31 1.93 -39.00
C ALA A 87 22.69 3.31 -39.31
N MET A 88 21.44 3.54 -38.90
CA MET A 88 20.70 4.80 -39.09
C MET A 88 20.62 5.23 -40.56
N ASP A 89 20.22 4.31 -41.44
CA ASP A 89 20.15 4.57 -42.89
C ASP A 89 19.19 5.73 -43.23
N GLU A 90 19.66 6.67 -44.06
CA GLU A 90 19.10 8.03 -44.23
C GLU A 90 17.62 8.10 -44.63
N ALA A 91 17.08 7.05 -45.26
CA ALA A 91 15.70 7.06 -45.77
C ALA A 91 14.62 7.16 -44.67
N ASN A 92 14.94 6.89 -43.40
CA ASN A 92 13.99 6.88 -42.29
C ASN A 92 14.46 7.66 -41.06
N VAL A 93 15.44 8.55 -41.22
CA VAL A 93 16.03 9.32 -40.13
C VAL A 93 15.31 10.66 -39.95
N ILE A 94 14.71 10.89 -38.78
CA ILE A 94 14.17 12.20 -38.39
C ILE A 94 15.17 12.87 -37.44
N VAL A 95 15.63 14.05 -37.83
CA VAL A 95 16.48 14.92 -37.01
C VAL A 95 15.58 15.98 -36.39
N ASP A 96 15.37 15.90 -35.08
CA ASP A 96 14.72 16.98 -34.34
C ASP A 96 15.76 18.07 -34.05
N ASP A 97 15.73 19.16 -34.81
CA ASP A 97 16.65 20.31 -34.69
C ASP A 97 15.85 21.54 -34.24
N GLN A 98 15.66 21.70 -32.93
CA GLN A 98 14.69 22.66 -32.38
C GLN A 98 15.30 24.06 -32.17
N ARG A 99 15.29 24.90 -33.21
CA ARG A 99 15.51 26.36 -33.05
C ARG A 99 14.22 27.05 -32.58
N LYS A 100 13.96 27.05 -31.27
CA LYS A 100 12.76 27.64 -30.63
C LYS A 100 12.91 29.13 -30.23
N PHE A 101 14.08 29.73 -30.43
CA PHE A 101 14.38 31.13 -30.06
C PHE A 101 14.83 31.96 -31.27
N TYR A 102 14.48 33.24 -31.32
CA TYR A 102 15.22 34.26 -32.07
C TYR A 102 16.19 34.96 -31.13
N VAL A 103 17.40 35.25 -31.60
CA VAL A 103 18.34 36.13 -30.90
C VAL A 103 18.33 37.47 -31.62
N ASP A 104 18.00 38.55 -30.93
CA ASP A 104 18.22 39.89 -31.47
C ASP A 104 19.74 40.13 -31.55
N GLU A 105 20.29 40.16 -32.76
CA GLU A 105 21.75 40.23 -32.97
C GLU A 105 22.37 41.55 -32.48
N LYS A 106 21.57 42.60 -32.22
CA LYS A 106 22.09 43.86 -31.67
C LYS A 106 22.11 43.88 -30.15
N THR A 107 21.19 43.18 -29.48
CA THR A 107 21.06 43.23 -28.02
C THR A 107 21.48 41.94 -27.32
N GLY A 108 21.53 40.81 -28.02
CA GLY A 108 21.83 39.49 -27.46
C GLY A 108 20.67 38.85 -26.69
N GLU A 109 19.47 39.43 -26.73
CA GLU A 109 18.30 38.89 -26.03
C GLU A 109 17.59 37.79 -26.85
N TYR A 110 17.10 36.77 -26.14
CA TYR A 110 16.39 35.61 -26.70
C TYR A 110 14.87 35.80 -26.63
N THR A 111 14.17 35.66 -27.76
CA THR A 111 12.71 35.81 -27.84
C THR A 111 12.04 34.52 -28.36
N TYR A 112 10.99 34.06 -27.67
CA TYR A 112 10.25 32.83 -27.99
C TYR A 112 9.43 32.96 -29.28
N LYS A 113 9.45 31.94 -30.14
CA LYS A 113 8.78 31.97 -31.46
C LYS A 113 7.24 31.81 -31.41
N TYR A 114 6.70 31.27 -30.32
CA TYR A 114 5.27 31.08 -30.08
C TYR A 114 4.94 31.28 -28.59
N ASN A 115 3.66 31.57 -28.28
CA ASN A 115 3.13 32.01 -26.98
C ASN A 115 3.95 31.51 -25.78
N LYS A 116 4.52 32.48 -25.05
CA LYS A 116 5.28 32.26 -23.81
C LYS A 116 4.44 31.41 -22.84
N PRO A 117 4.98 30.32 -22.27
CA PRO A 117 4.26 29.52 -21.28
C PRO A 117 3.74 30.41 -20.13
N ALA A 118 2.52 30.13 -19.64
CA ALA A 118 1.78 31.00 -18.71
C ALA A 118 2.51 31.34 -17.39
N TYR A 119 3.57 30.61 -17.01
CA TYR A 119 4.38 30.90 -15.83
C TYR A 119 5.46 31.98 -16.05
N LEU A 120 5.54 32.58 -17.25
CA LEU A 120 6.47 33.66 -17.61
C LEU A 120 5.77 34.97 -18.03
N ALA A 121 4.47 35.15 -17.73
CA ALA A 121 3.69 36.36 -18.02
C ALA A 121 3.81 37.42 -16.91
N ASP A 122 3.88 38.69 -17.30
CA ASP A 122 4.44 39.81 -16.49
C ASP A 122 3.56 40.30 -15.31
N ASP A 123 2.35 39.76 -15.13
CA ASP A 123 1.40 40.18 -14.09
C ASP A 123 1.35 39.26 -12.86
N TYR A 124 2.23 38.25 -12.77
CA TYR A 124 2.32 37.35 -11.62
C TYR A 124 2.92 38.01 -10.36
N GLU A 125 3.36 39.28 -10.43
CA GLU A 125 4.10 39.98 -9.37
C GLU A 125 3.37 41.21 -8.73
N LYS A 126 2.28 41.10 -7.95
CA LYS A 126 1.88 42.22 -7.04
C LYS A 126 1.22 41.82 -5.71
N SER A 127 2.05 41.53 -4.67
CA SER A 127 1.82 41.86 -3.22
C SER A 127 3.09 41.52 -2.38
N PRO A 128 3.40 42.14 -1.23
CA PRO A 128 4.60 42.98 -1.06
C PRO A 128 5.85 42.24 -0.57
N LYS A 129 6.98 42.58 -1.21
CA LYS A 129 8.33 41.99 -1.14
C LYS A 129 9.15 42.27 0.15
N ASN A 130 8.57 42.62 1.29
CA ASN A 130 9.34 43.06 2.48
C ASN A 130 9.76 41.97 3.50
N LYS A 131 9.71 40.68 3.16
CA LYS A 131 10.19 39.61 4.08
C LYS A 131 11.37 38.77 3.58
N LEU A 132 11.85 38.95 2.35
CA LEU A 132 12.85 38.04 1.77
C LEU A 132 14.32 38.47 1.91
N THR A 133 14.62 39.69 2.35
CA THR A 133 16.00 40.14 2.60
C THR A 133 16.58 39.68 3.94
N LYS A 134 15.82 38.99 4.81
CA LYS A 134 16.32 38.45 6.08
C LYS A 134 16.85 37.00 6.02
N ALA A 135 16.66 36.27 4.92
CA ALA A 135 17.01 34.85 4.87
C ALA A 135 18.39 34.53 4.23
N VAL A 136 19.04 35.48 3.57
CA VAL A 136 20.32 35.24 2.86
C VAL A 136 21.54 35.73 3.65
N HIS A 137 21.35 36.39 4.80
CA HIS A 137 22.49 36.82 5.64
C HIS A 137 23.20 35.69 6.41
N ASN A 138 22.69 34.46 6.41
CA ASN A 138 23.28 33.39 7.23
C ASN A 138 24.33 32.54 6.52
N SER A 139 24.49 32.55 5.19
CA SER A 139 25.41 31.59 4.54
C SER A 139 26.89 31.97 4.59
N ALA A 140 27.23 33.20 4.95
CA ALA A 140 28.62 33.70 4.92
C ALA A 140 29.44 33.32 6.17
N ASP A 141 28.78 32.92 7.27
CA ASP A 141 29.42 32.65 8.57
C ASP A 141 29.53 31.16 8.95
N PHE A 142 29.10 30.24 8.08
CA PHE A 142 29.25 28.81 8.37
C PHE A 142 30.66 28.34 7.98
N GLY A 143 31.54 28.23 8.97
CA GLY A 143 32.88 27.68 8.82
C GLY A 143 32.90 26.24 8.29
N THR A 144 34.11 25.75 7.97
CA THR A 144 34.35 24.37 7.51
C THR A 144 33.93 23.28 8.52
N ASP A 145 33.53 23.67 9.72
CA ASP A 145 33.05 22.85 10.82
C ASP A 145 31.53 22.62 10.81
N SER A 146 30.81 23.16 9.82
CA SER A 146 29.36 22.96 9.68
C SER A 146 29.02 21.89 8.64
N THR A 147 28.07 21.00 8.96
CA THR A 147 27.55 19.99 8.04
C THR A 147 26.13 20.31 7.64
N ARG A 148 25.87 20.13 6.35
CA ARG A 148 24.57 20.33 5.73
C ARG A 148 23.70 19.12 5.96
N ILE A 149 22.53 19.32 6.57
CA ILE A 149 21.51 18.29 6.79
C ILE A 149 20.29 18.62 5.92
N TRP A 150 19.69 17.60 5.32
CA TRP A 150 18.42 17.67 4.61
C TRP A 150 17.32 17.05 5.48
N LEU A 151 16.42 17.88 5.99
CA LEU A 151 15.22 17.44 6.69
C LEU A 151 14.11 17.18 5.67
N HIS A 152 13.45 16.03 5.75
CA HIS A 152 12.24 15.67 5.00
C HIS A 152 11.09 15.65 5.98
N LEU A 153 10.16 16.59 5.85
CA LEU A 153 9.06 16.82 6.77
C LEU A 153 7.73 16.47 6.08
N SER A 154 6.85 15.75 6.76
CA SER A 154 5.52 15.40 6.20
C SER A 154 4.51 15.12 7.31
N GLY A 155 3.24 15.47 7.06
CA GLY A 155 2.13 15.20 7.97
C GLY A 155 2.11 16.00 9.27
N ILE A 156 2.97 17.01 9.43
CA ILE A 156 3.11 17.73 10.69
C ILE A 156 2.01 18.79 10.80
N ASP A 157 1.09 18.63 11.75
CA ASP A 157 0.16 19.70 12.11
C ASP A 157 0.85 20.69 13.05
N ALA A 158 0.69 21.98 12.77
CA ALA A 158 1.32 23.06 13.54
C ALA A 158 0.43 24.30 13.48
N SER A 159 0.35 25.01 14.60
CA SER A 159 -0.46 26.21 14.76
C SER A 159 0.32 27.32 15.49
N GLU A 160 -0.31 28.46 15.76
CA GLU A 160 0.29 29.50 16.59
C GLU A 160 0.36 29.09 18.08
N GLU A 161 -0.59 28.27 18.53
CA GLU A 161 -0.66 27.73 19.89
C GLU A 161 0.32 26.57 20.08
N ASP A 162 0.45 25.72 19.04
CA ASP A 162 1.26 24.51 19.02
C ASP A 162 2.25 24.53 17.84
N PRO A 163 3.36 25.30 17.94
CA PRO A 163 4.35 25.39 16.87
C PRO A 163 5.18 24.11 16.75
N PHE A 164 5.54 23.74 15.52
CA PHE A 164 6.58 22.73 15.27
C PHE A 164 7.96 23.39 15.38
N GLU A 165 8.82 22.82 16.23
CA GLU A 165 10.16 23.33 16.50
C GLU A 165 11.24 22.25 16.35
N ILE A 166 12.39 22.67 15.83
CA ILE A 166 13.64 21.91 15.90
C ILE A 166 14.68 22.82 16.52
N LEU A 167 15.28 22.37 17.62
CA LEU A 167 16.30 23.11 18.36
C LEU A 167 17.61 22.31 18.34
N ASP A 168 18.73 23.01 18.43
CA ASP A 168 20.06 22.43 18.60
C ASP A 168 20.30 22.19 20.09
N ALA A 169 20.18 20.93 20.53
CA ALA A 169 20.28 20.56 21.94
C ALA A 169 21.67 20.88 22.51
N ASP A 170 22.71 20.81 21.69
CA ASP A 170 24.08 21.08 22.10
C ASP A 170 24.38 22.58 22.26
N GLN A 171 23.56 23.43 21.65
CA GLN A 171 23.68 24.90 21.72
C GLN A 171 22.63 25.52 22.65
N ASN A 172 22.33 24.88 23.79
CA ASN A 172 21.31 25.32 24.75
C ASN A 172 19.93 25.51 24.09
N ASP A 173 19.47 24.51 23.34
CA ASP A 173 18.22 24.55 22.59
C ASP A 173 18.11 25.78 21.66
N LYS A 174 19.21 26.13 21.00
CA LYS A 174 19.20 27.20 20.00
C LYS A 174 18.23 26.82 18.89
N ARG A 175 17.22 27.66 18.66
CA ARG A 175 16.19 27.40 17.65
C ARG A 175 16.76 27.35 16.23
N ILE A 176 16.69 26.17 15.62
CA ILE A 176 17.07 25.94 14.22
C ILE A 176 15.87 26.21 13.30
N MET A 177 14.70 25.70 13.67
CA MET A 177 13.48 25.82 12.90
C MET A 177 12.29 26.13 13.79
N HIS A 178 11.38 26.95 13.27
CA HIS A 178 10.08 27.27 13.85
C HIS A 178 9.04 27.37 12.73
N THR A 179 7.92 26.68 12.85
CA THR A 179 6.77 26.90 11.97
C THR A 179 5.47 26.79 12.74
N THR A 180 4.61 27.78 12.56
CA THR A 180 3.22 27.78 13.01
C THR A 180 2.26 27.38 11.90
N LYS A 181 2.80 27.04 10.72
CA LYS A 181 2.03 26.56 9.58
C LYS A 181 2.18 25.05 9.47
N PRO A 182 1.08 24.33 9.24
CA PRO A 182 1.12 22.89 9.06
C PRO A 182 1.88 22.50 7.78
N ILE A 183 2.45 21.30 7.80
CA ILE A 183 3.24 20.69 6.74
C ILE A 183 2.56 19.38 6.32
N PHE A 184 1.42 19.47 5.64
CA PHE A 184 0.66 18.30 5.17
C PHE A 184 1.37 17.51 4.07
N ARG A 185 2.09 18.22 3.20
CA ARG A 185 2.81 17.63 2.06
C ARG A 185 4.29 17.61 2.34
N LYS A 186 4.99 16.63 1.75
CA LYS A 186 6.45 16.58 1.74
C LYS A 186 7.07 17.95 1.50
N LYS A 187 7.71 18.48 2.54
CA LYS A 187 8.56 19.66 2.51
C LYS A 187 9.94 19.18 2.88
N GLU A 188 10.92 19.46 2.05
CA GLU A 188 12.30 19.23 2.45
C GLU A 188 12.94 20.59 2.64
N MET A 189 13.88 20.63 3.57
CA MET A 189 14.61 21.83 3.89
C MET A 189 16.01 21.46 4.28
N MET A 190 16.87 22.45 4.19
CA MET A 190 18.28 22.27 4.44
C MET A 190 18.65 23.15 5.62
N ILE A 191 19.34 22.56 6.57
CA ILE A 191 19.88 23.24 7.74
C ILE A 191 21.39 22.98 7.82
N TYR A 192 22.10 23.83 8.53
CA TYR A 192 23.52 23.65 8.85
C TYR A 192 23.63 23.45 10.35
N VAL A 193 24.24 22.33 10.74
CA VAL A 193 24.57 22.06 12.14
C VAL A 193 26.07 22.12 12.29
N LYS A 194 26.53 22.80 13.34
CA LYS A 194 27.95 23.00 13.61
C LYS A 194 28.46 21.86 14.48
N LYS A 195 29.66 21.34 14.21
CA LYS A 195 30.31 20.40 15.11
C LYS A 195 30.56 21.06 16.47
N ASN A 196 30.23 20.37 17.56
CA ASN A 196 30.57 20.83 18.91
C ASN A 196 32.08 20.90 19.11
N ASP A 197 32.81 19.90 18.60
CA ASP A 197 34.26 19.89 18.52
C ASP A 197 34.71 19.89 17.04
N PRO A 198 35.32 20.98 16.54
CA PRO A 198 35.84 21.05 15.18
C PRO A 198 36.85 19.94 14.83
N GLN A 199 37.54 19.37 15.83
CA GLN A 199 38.53 18.30 15.65
C GLN A 199 37.92 16.89 15.69
N ALA A 200 36.62 16.76 16.02
CA ALA A 200 35.98 15.46 16.10
C ALA A 200 35.94 14.77 14.74
N LYS A 201 36.35 13.49 14.72
CA LYS A 201 36.32 12.63 13.53
C LYS A 201 34.88 12.35 13.06
N THR A 202 33.96 12.21 14.01
CA THR A 202 32.53 12.05 13.77
C THR A 202 31.80 13.36 14.03
N HIS A 203 30.70 13.56 13.31
CA HIS A 203 29.77 14.68 13.51
C HIS A 203 28.42 14.11 13.93
N ILE A 204 28.09 14.26 15.21
CA ILE A 204 26.78 13.93 15.75
C ILE A 204 26.01 15.24 15.91
N ALA A 205 24.79 15.31 15.38
CA ALA A 205 23.88 16.42 15.60
C ALA A 205 22.80 16.00 16.60
N ASN A 206 22.74 16.66 17.75
CA ASN A 206 21.70 16.41 18.76
C ASN A 206 20.55 17.40 18.53
N LEU A 207 19.46 16.92 17.93
CA LEU A 207 18.30 17.74 17.60
C LEU A 207 17.19 17.50 18.61
N HIS A 208 16.70 18.57 19.22
CA HIS A 208 15.52 18.57 20.07
C HIS A 208 14.30 18.89 19.20
N ILE A 209 13.46 17.89 18.97
CA ILE A 209 12.32 17.92 18.05
C ILE A 209 11.04 18.02 18.86
N LYS A 210 10.28 19.09 18.66
CA LYS A 210 9.00 19.35 19.34
C LYS A 210 7.86 19.39 18.35
N ILE A 211 6.90 18.48 18.51
CA ILE A 211 5.64 18.42 17.75
C ILE A 211 4.48 18.37 18.78
N PRO A 212 4.06 19.52 19.33
CA PRO A 212 3.09 19.56 20.42
C PRO A 212 1.74 18.96 20.06
N SER A 213 1.30 19.09 18.80
CA SER A 213 0.04 18.55 18.26
C SER A 213 -0.11 17.03 18.44
N VAL A 214 1.00 16.32 18.63
CA VAL A 214 1.04 14.86 18.86
C VAL A 214 1.80 14.49 20.14
N GLY A 215 2.06 15.48 21.01
CA GLY A 215 2.75 15.28 22.28
C GLY A 215 4.20 14.83 22.19
N VAL A 216 4.88 15.09 21.05
CA VAL A 216 6.29 14.73 20.90
C VAL A 216 7.18 15.88 21.37
N ASP A 217 8.03 15.57 22.34
CA ASP A 217 9.09 16.45 22.84
C ASP A 217 10.31 15.56 23.14
N THR A 218 11.22 15.44 22.16
CA THR A 218 12.31 14.46 22.21
C THR A 218 13.63 15.05 21.74
N VAL A 219 14.73 14.64 22.37
CA VAL A 219 16.08 14.86 21.87
C VAL A 219 16.52 13.60 21.13
N SER A 220 17.15 13.76 19.96
CA SER A 220 17.62 12.64 19.14
C SER A 220 18.98 12.95 18.53
N ASP A 221 19.87 11.97 18.61
CA ASP A 221 21.25 12.06 18.13
C ASP A 221 21.35 11.51 16.71
N PHE A 222 21.93 12.28 15.80
CA PHE A 222 22.05 11.92 14.38
C PHE A 222 23.52 11.89 13.96
N ASP A 223 24.07 10.70 13.66
CA ASP A 223 25.46 10.56 13.18
C ASP A 223 25.54 10.92 11.69
N LEU A 224 25.88 12.18 11.42
CA LEU A 224 25.96 12.74 10.07
C LEU A 224 27.13 12.18 9.26
N THR A 225 28.07 11.48 9.91
CA THR A 225 29.27 10.94 9.28
C THR A 225 29.04 9.53 8.76
N THR A 226 28.40 8.67 9.56
CA THR A 226 28.22 7.25 9.21
C THR A 226 26.81 6.93 8.72
N LEU A 227 25.77 7.52 9.30
CA LEU A 227 24.36 7.23 9.00
C LEU A 227 23.76 8.17 7.96
N GLY A 228 24.43 9.29 7.67
CA GLY A 228 24.09 10.18 6.56
C GLY A 228 23.49 11.51 6.94
N THR A 229 23.26 12.36 5.94
CA THR A 229 22.80 13.75 6.15
C THR A 229 21.32 13.96 5.84
N HIS A 230 20.56 12.89 5.61
CA HIS A 230 19.12 12.99 5.37
C HIS A 230 18.34 12.51 6.59
N ILE A 231 17.48 13.36 7.14
CA ILE A 231 16.62 13.04 8.30
C ILE A 231 15.17 13.18 7.86
N LEU A 232 14.34 12.16 8.05
CA LEU A 232 12.90 12.18 7.88
C LEU A 232 12.25 12.39 9.25
N ILE A 233 11.31 13.32 9.31
CA ILE A 233 10.38 13.50 10.43
C ILE A 233 8.98 13.49 9.83
N ALA A 234 8.23 12.41 10.04
CA ALA A 234 6.90 12.23 9.50
C ALA A 234 5.92 11.88 10.62
N VAL A 235 4.76 12.55 10.63
CA VAL A 235 3.65 12.18 11.50
C VAL A 235 2.65 11.39 10.66
N LEU A 236 2.47 10.10 10.97
CA LEU A 236 1.63 9.16 10.26
C LEU A 236 0.28 8.95 10.98
N ASN A 237 -0.68 8.38 10.27
CA ASN A 237 -1.98 7.95 10.81
C ASN A 237 -2.70 9.05 11.61
N GLU A 238 -2.97 10.19 10.96
CA GLU A 238 -3.76 11.29 11.54
C GLU A 238 -3.24 11.82 12.89
N GLY A 239 -1.93 11.76 13.14
CA GLY A 239 -1.33 12.30 14.36
C GLY A 239 -0.96 11.27 15.42
N SER A 240 -1.24 9.99 15.20
CA SER A 240 -1.02 8.97 16.24
C SER A 240 0.39 8.38 16.29
N ASN A 241 1.18 8.49 15.22
CA ASN A 241 2.53 7.93 15.16
C ASN A 241 3.53 8.94 14.59
N VAL A 242 4.63 9.22 15.30
CA VAL A 242 5.75 10.00 14.76
C VAL A 242 6.90 9.07 14.42
N GLU A 243 7.36 9.17 13.18
CA GLU A 243 8.49 8.41 12.67
C GLU A 243 9.66 9.33 12.33
N ILE A 244 10.80 9.05 12.96
CA ILE A 244 12.04 9.79 12.80
C ILE A 244 13.09 8.81 12.26
N GLN A 245 13.62 9.05 11.06
CA GLN A 245 14.62 8.18 10.43
C GLN A 245 15.82 8.99 9.90
N GLN A 246 17.01 8.40 9.96
CA GLN A 246 18.21 8.93 9.32
C GLN A 246 18.68 8.01 8.20
N ARG A 247 19.12 8.59 7.07
CA ARG A 247 19.64 7.84 5.92
C ARG A 247 20.82 8.53 5.24
N THR A 248 21.66 7.73 4.58
CA THR A 248 22.80 8.16 3.75
C THR A 248 22.38 8.78 2.42
N ASN A 249 21.18 8.47 1.94
CA ASN A 249 20.65 8.98 0.68
C ASN A 249 19.23 9.54 0.84
N LYS A 250 18.75 10.18 -0.22
CA LYS A 250 17.43 10.82 -0.27
C LYS A 250 16.25 9.83 -0.39
N MET A 251 16.51 8.52 -0.49
CA MET A 251 15.46 7.52 -0.72
C MET A 251 14.82 7.07 0.59
N PHE A 252 13.79 7.81 1.00
CA PHE A 252 12.78 7.35 1.96
C PHE A 252 11.61 6.72 1.20
N ASP A 253 10.94 5.76 1.84
CA ASP A 253 9.78 5.07 1.30
C ASP A 253 8.66 6.08 0.95
N GLU A 254 7.99 5.90 -0.19
CA GLU A 254 6.93 6.82 -0.65
C GLU A 254 5.73 6.84 0.28
N LYS A 255 5.51 5.78 1.06
CA LYS A 255 4.42 5.70 2.05
C LYS A 255 4.44 6.88 3.04
N TYR A 256 5.62 7.41 3.38
CA TYR A 256 5.77 8.55 4.29
C TYR A 256 5.31 9.88 3.70
N PHE A 257 5.09 9.92 2.38
CA PHE A 257 4.73 11.14 1.65
C PHE A 257 3.40 11.01 0.91
N ASN A 258 2.62 9.96 1.19
CA ASN A 258 1.35 9.73 0.53
C ASN A 258 0.35 10.86 0.89
N PRO A 259 -0.05 11.71 -0.08
CA PRO A 259 -0.92 12.85 0.19
C PRO A 259 -2.33 12.47 0.61
N VAL A 260 -2.77 11.22 0.36
CA VAL A 260 -4.12 10.75 0.70
C VAL A 260 -4.39 10.87 2.20
N HIS A 261 -3.38 10.61 3.05
CA HIS A 261 -3.53 10.70 4.50
C HIS A 261 -3.73 12.12 5.04
N TYR A 262 -3.45 13.16 4.24
CA TYR A 262 -3.51 14.56 4.70
C TYR A 262 -4.41 15.45 3.85
N ALA A 263 -5.10 14.90 2.86
CA ALA A 263 -5.99 15.67 1.99
C ALA A 263 -7.12 16.33 2.80
N ASN A 264 -7.71 15.58 3.74
CA ASN A 264 -8.79 16.06 4.60
C ASN A 264 -8.30 17.15 5.56
N ALA A 265 -7.16 16.93 6.24
CA ALA A 265 -6.55 17.92 7.13
C ALA A 265 -6.14 19.21 6.38
N GLU A 266 -5.63 19.08 5.14
CA GLU A 266 -5.29 20.23 4.29
C GLU A 266 -6.54 21.04 3.90
N GLN A 267 -7.65 20.38 3.57
CA GLN A 267 -8.93 21.03 3.29
C GLN A 267 -9.49 21.74 4.52
N GLU A 268 -9.44 21.07 5.68
CA GLU A 268 -9.93 21.63 6.94
C GLU A 268 -9.18 22.90 7.33
N TYR A 269 -7.85 22.89 7.23
CA TYR A 269 -7.01 24.06 7.50
C TYR A 269 -7.31 25.22 6.54
N LYS A 270 -7.57 24.92 5.26
CA LYS A 270 -7.97 25.95 4.28
C LYS A 270 -9.33 26.55 4.61
N GLN A 271 -10.28 25.73 5.06
CA GLN A 271 -11.62 26.20 5.45
C GLN A 271 -11.57 27.08 6.71
N LYS A 272 -10.88 26.64 7.78
CA LYS A 272 -10.69 27.45 9.01
C LYS A 272 -10.07 28.82 8.71
N ASN A 273 -9.08 28.87 7.81
CA ASN A 273 -8.48 30.14 7.41
C ASN A 273 -9.41 31.01 6.56
N ARG A 274 -10.27 30.41 5.73
CA ARG A 274 -11.28 31.14 4.96
C ARG A 274 -12.31 31.78 5.89
N GLU A 275 -12.80 31.05 6.89
CA GLU A 275 -13.74 31.56 7.89
C GLU A 275 -13.14 32.71 8.70
N LYS A 276 -11.90 32.57 9.20
CA LYS A 276 -11.19 33.67 9.89
C LYS A 276 -11.01 34.93 9.03
N SER A 277 -10.97 34.80 7.71
CA SER A 277 -10.86 35.95 6.79
C SER A 277 -12.18 36.65 6.50
N LEU A 278 -13.33 35.96 6.67
CA LEU A 278 -14.66 36.51 6.43
C LEU A 278 -15.19 37.36 7.59
N VAL A 279 -14.70 37.16 8.82
CA VAL A 279 -15.18 37.88 10.03
C VAL A 279 -14.58 39.31 10.18
N LYS A 280 -13.99 39.89 9.11
CA LYS A 280 -13.26 41.17 9.22
C LYS A 280 -13.82 42.36 8.44
N TYR A 281 -15.04 42.28 7.93
CA TYR A 281 -15.71 43.41 7.29
C TYR A 281 -17.18 43.48 7.69
N ASP A 282 -17.47 43.94 8.90
CA ASP A 282 -18.80 44.43 9.30
C ASP A 282 -18.63 45.40 10.47
N ASP A 283 -17.91 46.50 10.22
CA ASP A 283 -17.94 47.66 11.12
C ASP A 283 -17.65 48.94 10.31
N ASP A 284 -18.54 49.25 9.37
CA ASP A 284 -18.74 50.61 8.89
C ASP A 284 -20.22 50.81 8.50
N SER A 285 -20.90 51.45 9.44
CA SER A 285 -22.15 52.22 9.36
C SER A 285 -22.86 52.40 8.01
N ASN A 286 -24.19 52.21 8.09
CA ASN A 286 -25.23 53.05 7.45
C ASN A 286 -25.72 52.64 6.05
N SER A 287 -26.85 51.90 5.97
CA SER A 287 -28.13 52.35 5.35
C SER A 287 -29.02 51.20 4.84
N GLY A 288 -30.30 51.25 5.22
CA GLY A 288 -31.43 50.78 4.39
C GLY A 288 -32.03 49.38 4.67
N PRO A 289 -33.37 49.26 4.79
CA PRO A 289 -34.04 47.97 4.87
C PRO A 289 -34.32 47.47 3.45
N VAL A 290 -33.70 46.35 3.03
CA VAL A 290 -34.01 45.72 1.75
C VAL A 290 -34.11 44.20 1.90
N THR A 291 -35.37 43.77 1.92
CA THR A 291 -35.98 42.62 1.22
C THR A 291 -35.40 41.22 1.40
N GLU A 292 -36.26 40.37 1.99
CA GLU A 292 -36.32 38.92 1.84
C GLU A 292 -35.75 38.43 0.50
N THR A 293 -34.59 37.81 0.55
CA THR A 293 -34.05 37.03 -0.56
C THR A 293 -34.14 35.56 -0.18
N GLN A 294 -34.95 34.87 -0.97
CA GLN A 294 -35.26 33.45 -0.99
C GLN A 294 -34.11 32.53 -0.52
N MET A 295 -34.44 31.70 0.48
CA MET A 295 -33.69 30.50 0.82
C MET A 295 -33.54 29.63 -0.43
N ARG A 296 -32.31 29.51 -0.94
CA ARG A 296 -31.95 28.46 -1.90
C ARG A 296 -31.87 27.13 -1.17
N ALA A 297 -32.77 26.24 -1.54
CA ALA A 297 -32.72 24.84 -1.18
C ALA A 297 -31.54 24.13 -1.86
N GLY A 298 -30.77 23.39 -1.06
CA GLY A 298 -30.34 22.04 -1.41
C GLY A 298 -29.01 21.87 -2.14
N ASP A 299 -27.90 22.31 -1.54
CA ASP A 299 -26.70 21.45 -1.53
C ASP A 299 -26.81 20.62 -0.24
N SER A 300 -27.39 19.43 -0.35
CA SER A 300 -27.31 18.46 0.73
C SER A 300 -25.87 17.99 0.79
N ASP A 301 -25.08 18.57 1.69
CA ASP A 301 -23.88 17.93 2.22
C ASP A 301 -24.28 16.49 2.55
N SER A 302 -23.88 15.54 1.70
CA SER A 302 -24.06 14.12 1.97
C SER A 302 -23.40 13.88 3.31
N LEU A 303 -24.21 13.61 4.33
CA LEU A 303 -23.72 13.27 5.66
C LEU A 303 -22.74 12.12 5.47
N ASP A 304 -21.44 12.39 5.63
CA ASP A 304 -20.42 11.35 5.53
C ASP A 304 -20.84 10.23 6.48
N GLU A 305 -21.00 9.01 6.01
CA GLU A 305 -21.25 7.87 6.88
C GLU A 305 -19.92 7.36 7.48
N VAL A 306 -19.96 6.94 8.74
CA VAL A 306 -18.84 6.24 9.40
C VAL A 306 -19.13 4.74 9.38
N THR A 307 -18.29 3.98 8.69
CA THR A 307 -18.41 2.51 8.61
C THR A 307 -17.59 1.83 9.69
N LEU A 308 -18.26 1.19 10.65
CA LEU A 308 -17.67 0.28 11.63
C LEU A 308 -17.42 -1.10 11.00
N SER A 309 -16.23 -1.66 11.16
CA SER A 309 -15.89 -3.04 10.81
C SER A 309 -15.65 -3.88 12.07
N LEU A 310 -16.47 -4.90 12.28
CA LEU A 310 -16.44 -5.77 13.45
C LEU A 310 -15.98 -7.19 13.08
N TYR A 311 -14.86 -7.63 13.67
CA TYR A 311 -14.23 -8.92 13.42
C TYR A 311 -14.59 -9.89 14.55
N VAL A 312 -15.28 -10.98 14.23
CA VAL A 312 -15.77 -11.97 15.19
C VAL A 312 -15.04 -13.29 14.96
N ASN A 313 -14.38 -13.84 15.97
CA ASN A 313 -13.58 -15.07 15.86
C ASN A 313 -13.69 -15.95 17.11
N ASN A 314 -13.68 -17.27 16.93
CA ASN A 314 -13.68 -18.26 18.01
C ASN A 314 -14.89 -18.14 18.95
N ILE A 315 -16.10 -18.04 18.40
CA ILE A 315 -17.34 -17.93 19.16
C ILE A 315 -18.15 -19.23 19.01
N PRO A 316 -18.38 -19.98 20.10
CA PRO A 316 -19.27 -21.14 20.07
C PRO A 316 -20.71 -20.68 19.86
N ALA A 317 -21.42 -21.36 18.95
CA ALA A 317 -22.84 -21.16 18.71
C ALA A 317 -23.48 -22.46 18.22
N SER A 318 -24.78 -22.61 18.46
CA SER A 318 -25.60 -23.65 17.86
C SER A 318 -27.03 -23.15 17.66
N LYS A 319 -27.86 -23.90 16.92
CA LYS A 319 -29.29 -23.61 16.78
C LYS A 319 -30.05 -23.49 18.11
N LYS A 320 -29.60 -24.23 19.13
CA LYS A 320 -30.21 -24.17 20.48
C LYS A 320 -29.66 -23.06 21.35
N GLU A 321 -28.44 -22.62 21.05
CA GLU A 321 -27.70 -21.66 21.86
C GLU A 321 -26.94 -20.72 20.91
N PRO A 322 -27.65 -19.79 20.25
CA PRO A 322 -27.03 -18.83 19.36
C PRO A 322 -26.19 -17.83 20.16
N PHE A 323 -25.36 -17.08 19.46
CA PHE A 323 -24.85 -15.81 20.00
C PHE A 323 -25.42 -14.64 19.22
N THR A 324 -25.57 -13.53 19.92
CA THR A 324 -26.14 -12.30 19.38
C THR A 324 -25.26 -11.11 19.74
N ILE A 325 -25.01 -10.25 18.75
CA ILE A 325 -24.34 -8.98 18.87
C ILE A 325 -25.39 -7.90 18.73
N TYR A 326 -25.45 -6.99 19.71
CA TYR A 326 -26.27 -5.80 19.63
C TYR A 326 -25.39 -4.58 19.51
N ILE A 327 -25.81 -3.60 18.72
CA ILE A 327 -25.18 -2.28 18.65
C ILE A 327 -26.24 -1.24 18.98
N ASN A 328 -25.98 -0.38 19.96
CA ASN A 328 -26.91 0.61 20.49
C ASN A 328 -28.27 0.03 20.93
N GLY A 329 -28.27 -1.22 21.38
CA GLY A 329 -29.47 -1.94 21.82
C GLY A 329 -30.17 -2.75 20.73
N ASP A 330 -29.90 -2.47 19.45
CA ASP A 330 -30.51 -3.15 18.32
C ASP A 330 -29.75 -4.43 17.96
N GLU A 331 -30.47 -5.50 17.61
CA GLU A 331 -29.87 -6.75 17.16
C GLU A 331 -29.15 -6.52 15.82
N PHE A 332 -27.83 -6.54 15.88
CA PHE A 332 -26.97 -6.28 14.72
C PHE A 332 -26.61 -7.58 14.00
N PHE A 333 -26.31 -8.64 14.74
CA PHE A 333 -25.95 -9.93 14.17
C PHE A 333 -26.30 -11.08 15.11
N LYS A 334 -26.91 -12.13 14.56
CA LYS A 334 -27.19 -13.37 15.27
C LYS A 334 -26.63 -14.55 14.47
N SER A 335 -25.90 -15.43 15.13
CA SER A 335 -25.41 -16.67 14.51
C SER A 335 -25.89 -17.88 15.30
N GLU A 336 -26.46 -18.82 14.56
CA GLU A 336 -26.80 -20.17 15.03
C GLU A 336 -25.68 -21.18 14.70
N GLU A 337 -24.61 -20.73 14.05
CA GLU A 337 -23.45 -21.53 13.67
C GLU A 337 -22.20 -21.09 14.46
N GLU A 338 -21.43 -22.05 14.93
CA GLU A 338 -20.12 -21.81 15.55
C GLU A 338 -19.18 -21.09 14.58
N ILE A 339 -18.52 -20.05 15.09
CA ILE A 339 -17.37 -19.43 14.42
C ILE A 339 -16.12 -20.04 15.03
N PRO A 340 -15.48 -21.05 14.41
CA PRO A 340 -14.30 -21.69 14.98
C PRO A 340 -13.13 -20.70 15.06
N LEU A 341 -12.11 -20.95 15.91
CA LEU A 341 -10.86 -20.15 15.98
C LEU A 341 -10.17 -19.95 14.61
N THR A 342 -10.44 -20.88 13.70
CA THR A 342 -9.97 -20.82 12.34
C THR A 342 -10.70 -19.80 11.48
N ARG A 343 -11.80 -19.21 11.91
CA ARG A 343 -12.66 -18.39 11.06
C ARG A 343 -12.86 -17.02 11.70
N THR A 344 -12.72 -15.96 10.90
CA THR A 344 -13.00 -14.59 11.35
C THR A 344 -14.13 -14.03 10.51
N THR A 345 -15.34 -13.95 11.05
CA THR A 345 -16.47 -13.29 10.37
C THR A 345 -16.31 -11.79 10.54
N VAL A 346 -16.30 -11.03 9.45
CA VAL A 346 -16.29 -9.56 9.52
C VAL A 346 -17.72 -9.10 9.30
N LEU A 347 -18.18 -8.12 10.07
CA LEU A 347 -19.50 -7.51 9.99
C LEU A 347 -19.31 -6.01 9.79
N ARG A 348 -20.20 -5.34 9.06
CA ARG A 348 -20.10 -3.87 8.87
C ARG A 348 -21.39 -3.18 9.23
N ALA A 349 -21.28 -2.04 9.92
CA ALA A 349 -22.38 -1.16 10.27
C ALA A 349 -22.04 0.27 9.82
N SER A 350 -22.99 0.97 9.22
CA SER A 350 -22.87 2.40 8.91
C SER A 350 -23.56 3.21 9.99
N PHE A 351 -22.94 4.32 10.39
CA PHE A 351 -23.51 5.31 11.29
C PHE A 351 -23.44 6.68 10.64
N GLU A 352 -24.43 7.53 10.92
CA GLU A 352 -24.33 8.94 10.59
C GLU A 352 -23.15 9.55 11.36
N LYS A 353 -22.26 10.27 10.66
CA LYS A 353 -21.17 10.98 11.31
C LYS A 353 -21.76 12.05 12.22
N PRO A 354 -21.34 12.11 13.49
CA PRO A 354 -21.85 13.11 14.41
C PRO A 354 -21.42 14.52 13.95
N PRO A 355 -22.11 15.57 14.43
CA PRO A 355 -21.69 16.95 14.22
C PRO A 355 -20.21 17.16 14.54
N ARG A 356 -19.57 18.09 13.82
CA ARG A 356 -18.14 18.35 13.95
C ARG A 356 -17.76 18.66 15.39
N GLY A 357 -16.85 17.86 15.96
CA GLY A 357 -16.37 18.00 17.33
C GLY A 357 -17.10 17.12 18.34
N GLU A 358 -18.17 16.44 17.94
CA GLU A 358 -18.84 15.43 18.77
C GLU A 358 -18.21 14.04 18.54
N GLU A 359 -18.19 13.24 19.60
CA GLU A 359 -17.66 11.88 19.58
C GLU A 359 -18.77 10.88 19.23
N LEU A 360 -18.55 9.99 18.26
CA LEU A 360 -19.45 8.87 17.99
C LEU A 360 -19.13 7.73 18.95
N VAL A 361 -19.93 7.62 20.02
CA VAL A 361 -19.85 6.52 20.98
C VAL A 361 -20.96 5.53 20.70
N ILE A 362 -20.61 4.26 20.49
CA ILE A 362 -21.56 3.16 20.33
C ILE A 362 -21.50 2.23 21.55
N GLU A 363 -22.62 1.63 21.92
CA GLU A 363 -22.67 0.52 22.88
C GLU A 363 -22.74 -0.80 22.12
N ALA A 364 -21.75 -1.67 22.30
CA ALA A 364 -21.82 -3.04 21.79
C ALA A 364 -22.11 -4.01 22.94
N ARG A 365 -23.16 -4.83 22.78
CA ARG A 365 -23.48 -5.94 23.68
C ARG A 365 -23.22 -7.25 22.97
N PHE A 366 -22.51 -8.15 23.65
CA PHE A 366 -22.16 -9.46 23.17
C PHE A 366 -22.78 -10.52 24.08
N ASN A 367 -23.77 -11.25 23.56
CA ASN A 367 -24.51 -12.28 24.29
C ASN A 367 -24.23 -13.66 23.66
N ILE A 368 -23.73 -14.60 24.46
CA ILE A 368 -23.60 -16.02 24.09
C ILE A 368 -24.38 -16.85 25.11
N GLU A 369 -25.59 -17.26 24.75
CA GLU A 369 -26.49 -17.99 25.65
C GLU A 369 -25.86 -19.31 26.13
N ALA A 370 -25.13 -20.00 25.24
CA ALA A 370 -24.44 -21.27 25.54
C ALA A 370 -23.48 -21.21 26.74
N ARG A 371 -23.00 -20.01 27.06
CA ARG A 371 -21.91 -19.78 28.03
C ARG A 371 -22.32 -18.87 29.17
N ASP A 372 -23.60 -18.49 29.26
CA ASP A 372 -24.09 -17.49 30.22
C ASP A 372 -23.25 -16.19 30.17
N VAL A 373 -22.91 -15.79 28.95
CA VAL A 373 -22.08 -14.60 28.69
C VAL A 373 -22.99 -13.49 28.19
N ASP A 374 -23.01 -12.38 28.90
CA ASP A 374 -23.66 -11.15 28.47
C ASP A 374 -22.80 -9.94 28.85
N THR A 375 -22.01 -9.46 27.90
CA THR A 375 -21.05 -8.36 28.14
C THR A 375 -21.46 -7.13 27.34
N LYS A 376 -21.41 -5.96 27.97
CA LYS A 376 -21.66 -4.66 27.34
C LYS A 376 -20.43 -3.78 27.45
N GLN A 377 -20.09 -3.09 26.37
CA GLN A 377 -18.98 -2.14 26.35
C GLN A 377 -19.26 -0.99 25.39
N GLN A 378 -18.89 0.22 25.80
CA GLN A 378 -18.95 1.40 24.94
C GLN A 378 -17.62 1.61 24.20
N PHE A 379 -17.73 1.97 22.93
CA PHE A 379 -16.59 2.22 22.04
C PHE A 379 -16.75 3.59 21.39
N ASN A 380 -15.71 4.42 21.50
CA ASN A 380 -15.66 5.71 20.82
C ASN A 380 -15.03 5.50 19.44
N ILE A 381 -15.88 5.40 18.41
CA ILE A 381 -15.50 5.05 17.04
C ILE A 381 -14.70 6.16 16.38
N THR A 382 -15.04 7.42 16.66
CA THR A 382 -14.29 8.59 16.16
C THR A 382 -12.89 8.69 16.74
N LYS A 383 -12.70 8.37 18.02
CA LYS A 383 -11.44 8.60 18.73
C LYS A 383 -10.47 7.42 18.68
N ASN A 384 -11.00 6.20 18.74
CA ASN A 384 -10.18 4.98 18.92
C ASN A 384 -10.19 4.07 17.67
N GLY A 385 -10.88 4.49 16.60
CA GLY A 385 -10.90 3.82 15.31
C GLY A 385 -12.16 3.01 15.02
N THR A 386 -12.34 2.70 13.74
CA THR A 386 -13.55 2.05 13.19
C THR A 386 -13.44 0.53 13.10
N PHE A 387 -12.37 -0.08 13.63
CA PHE A 387 -12.18 -1.51 13.59
C PHE A 387 -12.29 -2.09 15.00
N MET A 388 -13.19 -3.06 15.18
CA MET A 388 -13.43 -3.75 16.44
C MET A 388 -13.23 -5.26 16.30
N PHE A 389 -12.78 -5.93 17.35
CA PHE A 389 -12.64 -7.39 17.39
C PHE A 389 -13.35 -7.97 18.60
N PHE A 390 -14.16 -9.00 18.37
CA PHE A 390 -14.77 -9.86 19.39
C PHE A 390 -14.30 -11.30 19.22
N GLY A 391 -13.84 -11.90 20.29
CA GLY A 391 -13.50 -13.32 20.29
C GLY A 391 -13.43 -13.91 21.67
N ILE A 392 -13.38 -15.24 21.75
CA ILE A 392 -13.03 -15.94 23.00
C ILE A 392 -11.57 -16.36 22.90
N GLU A 393 -10.77 -15.98 23.90
CA GLU A 393 -9.38 -16.39 24.04
C GLU A 393 -9.26 -17.40 25.19
N LYS A 394 -8.54 -18.51 24.95
CA LYS A 394 -8.20 -19.46 26.01
C LYS A 394 -6.91 -19.00 26.69
N VAL A 395 -6.98 -18.72 27.98
CA VAL A 395 -5.86 -18.36 28.84
C VAL A 395 -5.70 -19.46 29.89
N GLY A 396 -4.84 -20.45 29.60
CA GLY A 396 -4.77 -21.68 30.39
C GLY A 396 -6.04 -22.51 30.23
N ASP A 397 -6.63 -22.92 31.35
CA ASP A 397 -7.89 -23.67 31.39
C ASP A 397 -9.13 -22.77 31.41
N SER A 398 -8.96 -21.45 31.41
CA SER A 398 -10.06 -20.48 31.42
C SER A 398 -10.27 -19.85 30.05
N GLU A 399 -11.53 -19.63 29.69
CA GLU A 399 -11.95 -18.87 28.51
C GLU A 399 -12.27 -17.43 28.92
N ARG A 400 -11.79 -16.45 28.16
CA ARG A 400 -12.07 -15.03 28.38
C ARG A 400 -12.56 -14.38 27.09
N ILE A 401 -13.59 -13.55 27.19
CA ILE A 401 -14.03 -12.73 26.08
C ILE A 401 -13.02 -11.60 25.87
N GLN A 402 -12.60 -11.44 24.63
CA GLN A 402 -11.71 -10.39 24.18
C GLN A 402 -12.50 -9.43 23.30
N MET A 403 -12.54 -8.17 23.72
CA MET A 403 -13.07 -7.06 22.95
C MET A 403 -11.93 -6.05 22.73
N LYS A 404 -11.60 -5.75 21.47
CA LYS A 404 -10.52 -4.81 21.11
C LYS A 404 -11.04 -3.79 20.09
N GLN A 405 -10.49 -2.58 20.11
CA GLN A 405 -10.75 -1.52 19.14
C GLN A 405 -9.43 -0.93 18.68
N GLN A 406 -9.31 -0.60 17.40
CA GLN A 406 -8.12 0.05 16.82
C GLN A 406 -8.46 0.81 15.53
N HIS A 407 -7.52 1.62 15.03
CA HIS A 407 -7.66 2.45 13.82
C HIS A 407 -7.40 1.72 12.49
N ASN A 408 -6.99 0.45 12.52
CA ASN A 408 -6.70 -0.33 11.31
C ASN A 408 -7.26 -1.76 11.38
N ASP A 409 -7.28 -2.45 10.25
CA ASP A 409 -7.85 -3.79 10.10
C ASP A 409 -6.93 -4.93 10.57
N THR A 410 -5.81 -4.64 11.26
CA THR A 410 -4.79 -5.64 11.61
C THR A 410 -5.16 -6.54 12.81
N PHE A 411 -6.39 -7.05 12.83
CA PHE A 411 -6.81 -8.08 13.77
C PHE A 411 -6.39 -9.46 13.25
N GLY A 412 -5.18 -9.87 13.61
CA GLY A 412 -4.68 -11.20 13.33
C GLY A 412 -3.51 -11.56 14.24
N PRO A 413 -3.15 -12.85 14.35
CA PRO A 413 -1.90 -13.22 14.97
C PRO A 413 -0.78 -12.53 14.21
N LYS A 414 -0.15 -11.52 14.80
CA LYS A 414 1.06 -10.89 14.24
C LYS A 414 2.04 -12.01 13.93
N SER A 415 2.28 -12.28 12.65
CA SER A 415 3.04 -13.43 12.19
C SER A 415 4.55 -13.36 12.51
N GLY A 416 4.98 -12.54 13.48
CA GLY A 416 6.40 -12.30 13.77
C GLY A 416 6.78 -12.06 15.23
N GLU A 417 5.86 -11.87 16.18
CA GLU A 417 6.22 -11.68 17.60
C GLU A 417 6.43 -13.05 18.27
N THR A 418 7.56 -13.68 17.95
CA THR A 418 8.14 -14.73 18.79
C THR A 418 8.59 -14.04 20.08
N MET A 419 8.07 -14.45 21.24
CA MET A 419 8.58 -14.00 22.54
C MET A 419 10.07 -14.35 22.64
N THR A 420 10.95 -13.40 22.37
CA THR A 420 12.39 -13.54 22.59
C THR A 420 12.69 -13.33 24.07
N LYS A 421 12.71 -14.44 24.81
CA LYS A 421 13.60 -14.55 25.97
C LYS A 421 14.92 -15.20 25.51
N SER A 422 16.00 -14.56 25.94
CA SER A 422 17.40 -15.03 26.07
C SER A 422 18.20 -15.38 24.80
N SER A 423 19.21 -14.54 24.60
CA SER A 423 20.57 -14.80 24.10
C SER A 423 21.00 -16.27 23.93
N GLY A 424 21.48 -16.60 22.73
CA GLY A 424 22.28 -17.80 22.47
C GLY A 424 22.49 -18.02 20.99
N ALA A 425 23.69 -17.68 20.50
CA ALA A 425 24.08 -17.81 19.10
C ALA A 425 24.10 -19.30 18.65
N SER A 426 23.41 -19.60 17.55
CA SER A 426 23.78 -20.70 16.66
C SER A 426 23.10 -20.51 15.29
N ALA A 427 23.92 -20.33 14.27
CA ALA A 427 23.50 -20.29 12.88
C ALA A 427 23.23 -21.73 12.40
N SER A 428 21.97 -22.16 12.46
CA SER A 428 21.50 -23.36 11.76
C SER A 428 20.38 -22.98 10.79
N SER A 429 20.55 -23.36 9.53
CA SER A 429 19.65 -23.17 8.39
C SER A 429 18.17 -23.33 8.74
N LYS A 430 17.47 -22.20 8.86
CA LYS A 430 16.01 -22.13 9.06
C LYS A 430 15.33 -22.32 7.70
N SER A 431 15.07 -23.57 7.30
CA SER A 431 14.04 -23.85 6.29
C SER A 431 12.67 -23.76 6.96
N SER A 432 12.32 -22.59 7.50
CA SER A 432 10.98 -22.40 8.04
C SER A 432 10.02 -22.31 6.86
N THR A 433 9.07 -23.24 6.83
CA THR A 433 7.85 -23.24 6.02
C THR A 433 6.98 -22.06 6.41
N GLU A 434 7.48 -20.85 6.20
CA GLU A 434 6.72 -19.64 6.39
C GLU A 434 5.56 -19.69 5.39
N GLN A 435 4.35 -19.38 5.87
CA GLN A 435 3.15 -19.39 5.05
C GLN A 435 2.62 -17.97 4.98
N ILE A 436 2.28 -17.51 3.78
CA ILE A 436 1.64 -16.21 3.56
C ILE A 436 0.13 -16.41 3.69
N PRO A 437 -0.58 -15.58 4.47
CA PRO A 437 -2.04 -15.59 4.48
C PRO A 437 -2.56 -15.06 3.14
N VAL A 438 -3.65 -15.63 2.62
CA VAL A 438 -4.31 -15.17 1.39
C VAL A 438 -5.78 -14.93 1.68
N TYR A 439 -6.35 -13.85 1.18
CA TYR A 439 -7.70 -13.40 1.46
C TYR A 439 -8.50 -13.38 0.15
N PHE A 440 -9.59 -14.14 0.09
CA PHE A 440 -10.52 -14.13 -1.05
C PHE A 440 -11.78 -13.37 -0.66
N HIS A 441 -12.03 -12.23 -1.31
CA HIS A 441 -13.21 -11.40 -1.14
C HIS A 441 -14.26 -11.85 -2.15
N LEU A 442 -15.36 -12.44 -1.70
CA LEU A 442 -16.41 -12.95 -2.59
C LEU A 442 -17.57 -11.95 -2.62
N ALA A 443 -18.00 -11.49 -3.78
CA ALA A 443 -19.10 -10.54 -3.91
C ALA A 443 -20.12 -11.00 -4.97
N GLY A 444 -21.41 -10.74 -4.74
CA GLY A 444 -22.48 -11.12 -5.68
C GLY A 444 -22.71 -12.63 -5.81
N ILE A 445 -22.26 -13.43 -4.84
CA ILE A 445 -22.28 -14.89 -4.94
C ILE A 445 -23.68 -15.43 -4.64
N ASN A 446 -24.31 -16.07 -5.62
CA ASN A 446 -25.51 -16.87 -5.40
C ASN A 446 -25.13 -18.35 -5.23
N ALA A 447 -25.58 -18.97 -4.14
CA ALA A 447 -25.32 -20.37 -3.88
C ALA A 447 -26.48 -21.03 -3.15
N THR A 448 -26.67 -22.32 -3.40
CA THR A 448 -27.58 -23.18 -2.64
C THR A 448 -26.84 -24.46 -2.21
N GLU A 449 -27.45 -25.25 -1.32
CA GLU A 449 -26.87 -26.54 -0.94
C GLU A 449 -26.67 -27.48 -2.15
N GLN A 450 -27.59 -27.44 -3.12
CA GLN A 450 -27.54 -28.26 -4.33
C GLN A 450 -26.61 -27.68 -5.39
N LYS A 451 -26.46 -26.35 -5.44
CA LYS A 451 -25.65 -25.63 -6.42
C LYS A 451 -24.75 -24.62 -5.71
N PRO A 452 -23.66 -25.10 -5.11
CA PRO A 452 -22.74 -24.28 -4.33
C PRO A 452 -21.83 -23.43 -5.23
N PHE A 453 -21.26 -22.38 -4.65
CA PHE A 453 -20.13 -21.67 -5.21
C PHE A 453 -18.82 -22.25 -4.66
N GLU A 454 -17.87 -22.55 -5.53
CA GLU A 454 -16.67 -23.28 -5.18
C GLU A 454 -15.41 -22.53 -5.63
N ILE A 455 -14.36 -22.58 -4.81
CA ILE A 455 -13.06 -21.99 -5.15
C ILE A 455 -12.02 -23.10 -5.11
N TYR A 456 -11.20 -23.13 -6.14
CA TYR A 456 -10.08 -24.04 -6.33
C TYR A 456 -8.79 -23.23 -6.41
N VAL A 457 -7.74 -23.71 -5.75
CA VAL A 457 -6.40 -23.16 -5.88
C VAL A 457 -5.47 -24.28 -6.31
N ASN A 458 -4.81 -24.12 -7.44
CA ASN A 458 -3.97 -25.15 -8.08
C ASN A 458 -4.73 -26.49 -8.25
N GLY A 459 -6.00 -26.41 -8.67
CA GLY A 459 -6.88 -27.58 -8.86
C GLY A 459 -7.41 -28.21 -7.56
N GLN A 460 -6.99 -27.75 -6.38
CA GLN A 460 -7.51 -28.23 -5.11
C GLN A 460 -8.67 -27.36 -4.64
N GLN A 461 -9.83 -27.95 -4.34
CA GLN A 461 -10.95 -27.23 -3.74
C GLN A 461 -10.56 -26.72 -2.35
N ILE A 462 -10.54 -25.40 -2.19
CA ILE A 462 -10.18 -24.73 -0.95
C ILE A 462 -11.40 -24.21 -0.19
N TYR A 463 -12.54 -24.03 -0.88
CA TYR A 463 -13.73 -23.39 -0.33
C TYR A 463 -15.00 -23.85 -1.04
N LYS A 464 -16.10 -23.81 -0.29
CA LYS A 464 -17.45 -24.14 -0.74
C LYS A 464 -18.48 -23.30 0.01
N GLN A 465 -19.17 -22.42 -0.69
CA GLN A 465 -20.32 -21.65 -0.22
C GLN A 465 -21.61 -22.33 -0.64
N THR A 466 -22.52 -22.56 0.31
CA THR A 466 -23.82 -23.19 0.07
C THR A 466 -25.00 -22.25 0.35
N GLN A 467 -24.73 -21.04 0.82
CA GLN A 467 -25.73 -20.02 1.11
C GLN A 467 -25.54 -18.83 0.18
N ASP A 468 -26.65 -18.27 -0.30
CA ASP A 468 -26.66 -17.05 -1.09
C ASP A 468 -26.14 -15.87 -0.26
N LEU A 469 -25.19 -15.12 -0.82
CA LEU A 469 -24.68 -13.91 -0.20
C LEU A 469 -25.49 -12.67 -0.60
N GLY A 470 -26.24 -12.69 -1.71
CA GLY A 470 -26.93 -11.51 -2.23
C GLY A 470 -25.97 -10.32 -2.41
N ASP A 471 -26.34 -9.16 -1.85
CA ASP A 471 -25.51 -7.94 -1.85
C ASP A 471 -24.38 -7.96 -0.80
N ARG A 472 -24.24 -9.06 -0.07
CA ARG A 472 -23.23 -9.24 0.97
C ARG A 472 -21.95 -9.80 0.34
N MET A 473 -20.82 -9.47 0.95
CA MET A 473 -19.51 -9.97 0.57
C MET A 473 -19.07 -11.08 1.55
N ALA A 474 -18.19 -12.00 1.20
CA ALA A 474 -17.57 -12.95 2.14
C ALA A 474 -16.05 -12.76 2.11
N ILE A 475 -15.34 -13.04 3.21
CA ILE A 475 -13.86 -13.06 3.19
C ILE A 475 -13.35 -14.44 3.60
N VAL A 476 -12.89 -15.22 2.63
CA VAL A 476 -12.28 -16.53 2.86
C VAL A 476 -10.79 -16.36 3.08
N THR A 477 -10.27 -16.85 4.20
CA THR A 477 -8.82 -16.78 4.46
C THR A 477 -8.17 -18.15 4.25
N GLY A 478 -7.09 -18.17 3.48
CA GLY A 478 -6.21 -19.31 3.26
C GLY A 478 -4.78 -19.04 3.70
N ARG A 479 -3.93 -20.06 3.58
CA ARG A 479 -2.48 -19.95 3.78
C ARG A 479 -1.78 -20.68 2.66
N LEU A 480 -0.81 -20.03 2.03
CA LEU A 480 0.02 -20.60 0.97
C LEU A 480 1.49 -20.57 1.39
N PRO A 481 2.37 -21.44 0.84
CA PRO A 481 3.79 -21.40 1.15
C PRO A 481 4.41 -20.04 0.75
N ASN A 482 5.26 -19.48 1.61
CA ASN A 482 6.02 -18.26 1.33
C ASN A 482 7.20 -18.59 0.42
N VAL A 483 6.99 -18.45 -0.87
CA VAL A 483 8.01 -18.64 -1.91
C VAL A 483 8.05 -17.37 -2.76
N ASP A 484 9.24 -16.92 -3.13
CA ASP A 484 9.39 -15.83 -4.10
C ASP A 484 8.73 -16.20 -5.43
N ASP A 485 8.02 -15.24 -6.03
CA ASP A 485 7.24 -15.42 -7.26
C ASP A 485 6.16 -16.52 -7.15
N LEU A 486 5.54 -16.70 -5.98
CA LEU A 486 4.45 -17.65 -5.80
C LEU A 486 3.26 -17.33 -6.72
N ARG A 487 3.12 -18.11 -7.78
CA ARG A 487 1.96 -18.12 -8.67
C ARG A 487 1.01 -19.24 -8.31
N VAL A 488 -0.27 -18.93 -8.27
CA VAL A 488 -1.33 -19.90 -8.07
C VAL A 488 -2.43 -19.70 -9.09
N THR A 489 -3.01 -20.80 -9.53
CA THR A 489 -4.19 -20.79 -10.38
C THR A 489 -5.42 -20.79 -9.49
N VAL A 490 -6.21 -19.73 -9.56
CA VAL A 490 -7.48 -19.59 -8.85
C VAL A 490 -8.60 -19.86 -9.83
N LYS A 491 -9.42 -20.86 -9.53
CA LYS A 491 -10.61 -21.19 -10.30
C LYS A 491 -11.84 -21.02 -9.43
N ALA A 492 -12.80 -20.23 -9.90
CA ALA A 492 -14.08 -19.96 -9.25
C ALA A 492 -15.20 -20.57 -10.08
N VAL A 493 -16.13 -21.27 -9.42
CA VAL A 493 -17.24 -21.97 -10.08
C VAL A 493 -18.55 -21.60 -9.40
N SER A 494 -19.46 -20.94 -10.13
CA SER A 494 -20.86 -20.77 -9.71
C SER A 494 -21.71 -21.84 -10.37
N LEU A 495 -22.02 -22.91 -9.63
CA LEU A 495 -22.87 -23.99 -10.15
C LEU A 495 -24.33 -23.54 -10.35
N LEU A 496 -24.77 -22.50 -9.63
CA LEU A 496 -26.11 -21.96 -9.78
C LEU A 496 -26.28 -21.23 -11.10
N ASP A 497 -25.32 -20.37 -11.44
CA ASP A 497 -25.33 -19.55 -12.65
C ASP A 497 -24.70 -20.26 -13.86
N GLY A 498 -24.05 -21.41 -13.65
CA GLY A 498 -23.35 -22.15 -14.70
C GLY A 498 -22.08 -21.45 -15.19
N LEU A 499 -21.46 -20.66 -14.31
CA LEU A 499 -20.26 -19.88 -14.61
C LEU A 499 -19.01 -20.55 -14.04
N GLU A 500 -17.92 -20.45 -14.78
CA GLU A 500 -16.60 -20.93 -14.38
C GLU A 500 -15.57 -19.95 -14.93
N GLU A 501 -14.68 -19.46 -14.06
CA GLU A 501 -13.54 -18.62 -14.44
C GLU A 501 -12.26 -19.14 -13.77
N GLU A 502 -11.15 -19.12 -14.50
CA GLU A 502 -9.85 -19.56 -14.02
C GLU A 502 -8.78 -18.52 -14.37
N SER A 503 -8.02 -18.07 -13.37
CA SER A 503 -6.99 -17.04 -13.53
C SER A 503 -5.72 -17.37 -12.75
N GLU A 504 -4.56 -17.09 -13.32
CA GLU A 504 -3.27 -17.24 -12.66
C GLU A 504 -2.90 -15.92 -11.95
N VAL A 505 -2.74 -15.98 -10.62
CA VAL A 505 -2.41 -14.82 -9.78
C VAL A 505 -1.05 -15.00 -9.12
N ASN A 506 -0.32 -13.91 -8.94
CA ASN A 506 1.00 -13.94 -8.29
C ASN A 506 0.93 -13.31 -6.91
N VAL A 507 0.67 -14.15 -5.91
CA VAL A 507 0.36 -13.76 -4.52
C VAL A 507 1.53 -13.03 -3.87
N SER A 508 2.76 -13.40 -4.22
CA SER A 508 3.96 -12.76 -3.66
C SER A 508 4.23 -11.36 -4.22
N LYS A 509 3.86 -11.10 -5.49
CA LYS A 509 4.24 -9.89 -6.22
C LYS A 509 3.16 -8.82 -6.27
N TYR A 510 1.92 -9.23 -6.50
CA TYR A 510 0.79 -8.32 -6.70
C TYR A 510 -0.15 -8.26 -5.49
N GLY A 511 0.19 -8.98 -4.43
CA GLY A 511 -0.51 -8.94 -3.15
C GLY A 511 -1.33 -10.19 -2.86
N ASN A 512 -1.75 -10.33 -1.62
CA ASN A 512 -2.40 -11.52 -1.11
C ASN A 512 -3.92 -11.38 -0.95
N TYR A 513 -4.51 -10.35 -1.56
CA TYR A 513 -5.95 -10.10 -1.58
C TYR A 513 -6.49 -10.37 -2.99
N ILE A 514 -7.49 -11.24 -3.10
CA ILE A 514 -8.09 -11.69 -4.36
C ILE A 514 -9.60 -11.46 -4.27
N LYS A 515 -10.17 -10.63 -5.14
CA LYS A 515 -11.63 -10.45 -5.27
C LYS A 515 -12.17 -11.43 -6.30
N LEU A 516 -13.26 -12.10 -5.95
CA LEU A 516 -14.08 -12.95 -6.81
C LEU A 516 -15.48 -12.35 -6.83
N GLU A 517 -15.88 -11.76 -7.94
CA GLU A 517 -17.17 -11.06 -8.06
C GLU A 517 -17.97 -11.66 -9.21
N VAL A 518 -19.19 -12.10 -8.93
CA VAL A 518 -20.13 -12.45 -10.00
C VAL A 518 -20.78 -11.14 -10.46
N SER A 519 -20.71 -10.85 -11.75
CA SER A 519 -21.28 -9.64 -12.32
C SER A 519 -22.78 -9.52 -12.03
N SER A 520 -23.33 -8.30 -11.96
CA SER A 520 -24.75 -8.09 -11.63
C SER A 520 -25.71 -8.71 -12.64
N ASP A 521 -25.30 -8.81 -13.91
CA ASP A 521 -26.02 -9.50 -14.99
C ASP A 521 -25.79 -11.03 -14.99
N ARG A 522 -24.96 -11.53 -14.07
CA ARG A 522 -24.61 -12.94 -13.86
C ARG A 522 -24.07 -13.62 -15.11
N SER A 523 -23.26 -12.88 -15.88
CA SER A 523 -22.66 -13.38 -17.12
C SER A 523 -21.19 -13.78 -16.96
N VAL A 524 -20.49 -13.25 -15.95
CA VAL A 524 -19.06 -13.49 -15.74
C VAL A 524 -18.69 -13.51 -14.25
N ILE A 525 -17.60 -14.20 -13.92
CA ILE A 525 -16.92 -14.11 -12.63
C ILE A 525 -15.63 -13.31 -12.83
N ASP A 526 -15.51 -12.15 -12.20
CA ASP A 526 -14.31 -11.33 -12.23
C ASP A 526 -13.33 -11.74 -11.11
N ILE A 527 -12.09 -12.06 -11.49
CA ILE A 527 -11.00 -12.39 -10.56
C ILE A 527 -9.98 -11.24 -10.57
N THR A 528 -9.95 -10.45 -9.49
CA THR A 528 -9.06 -9.28 -9.37
C THR A 528 -8.09 -9.45 -8.21
N GLN A 529 -6.84 -9.00 -8.34
CA GLN A 529 -5.81 -9.12 -7.29
C GLN A 529 -5.33 -7.74 -6.81
N SER A 530 -5.11 -7.59 -5.50
CA SER A 530 -4.59 -6.36 -4.88
C SER A 530 -3.58 -6.61 -3.75
N LYS A 531 -2.79 -5.58 -3.44
CA LYS A 531 -1.84 -5.51 -2.31
C LYS A 531 -2.49 -5.18 -0.98
N ASN A 532 -3.70 -4.63 -1.00
CA ASN A 532 -4.46 -4.20 0.17
C ASN A 532 -5.92 -4.66 0.07
N ALA A 533 -6.64 -4.59 1.19
CA ALA A 533 -8.05 -4.97 1.30
C ALA A 533 -9.02 -3.92 0.71
N GLU A 534 -8.52 -2.97 -0.09
CA GLU A 534 -9.30 -1.88 -0.70
C GLU A 534 -10.11 -2.39 -1.90
N PHE A 535 -11.08 -3.25 -1.63
CA PHE A 535 -12.19 -3.52 -2.55
C PHE A 535 -13.41 -2.77 -2.00
N ASP A 536 -13.94 -1.83 -2.78
CA ASP A 536 -14.96 -0.88 -2.33
C ASP A 536 -16.18 -1.57 -1.67
N ASN A 537 -16.61 -0.96 -0.55
CA ASN A 537 -17.92 -1.04 0.11
C ASN A 537 -18.79 -2.29 -0.09
N ALA A 538 -18.66 -3.29 0.79
CA ALA A 538 -19.70 -4.32 0.96
C ALA A 538 -19.78 -4.87 2.39
N THR A 539 -20.99 -5.28 2.79
CA THR A 539 -21.32 -5.89 4.08
C THR A 539 -20.88 -7.34 4.11
N ILE A 540 -20.01 -7.75 5.03
CA ILE A 540 -19.39 -9.08 5.00
C ILE A 540 -20.26 -10.14 5.73
N VAL A 541 -20.46 -11.32 5.13
CA VAL A 541 -21.14 -12.51 5.65
C VAL A 541 -20.35 -13.73 5.17
N ASP A 542 -19.89 -14.52 6.13
CA ASP A 542 -19.17 -15.79 5.95
C ASP A 542 -17.68 -15.71 5.57
N SER A 543 -16.87 -16.60 6.17
CA SER A 543 -15.40 -16.57 6.09
C SER A 543 -14.77 -17.93 6.42
N LYS A 544 -15.16 -18.99 5.72
CA LYS A 544 -14.62 -20.35 5.93
C LYS A 544 -13.10 -20.39 5.70
N LYS A 545 -12.35 -21.13 6.52
CA LYS A 545 -10.91 -21.40 6.29
C LYS A 545 -10.71 -22.58 5.35
N MET A 546 -9.64 -22.55 4.58
CA MET A 546 -9.22 -23.67 3.73
C MET A 546 -8.86 -24.93 4.54
N PRO A 547 -9.02 -26.15 3.96
CA PRO A 547 -8.48 -27.37 4.55
C PRO A 547 -6.94 -27.32 4.73
N LYS A 548 -6.45 -27.84 5.85
CA LYS A 548 -5.11 -27.59 6.41
C LYS A 548 -3.92 -28.27 5.68
N SER A 549 -4.13 -28.92 4.54
CA SER A 549 -3.07 -29.64 3.82
C SER A 549 -3.17 -29.46 2.31
N ILE A 550 -2.27 -28.67 1.75
CA ILE A 550 -1.98 -28.65 0.31
C ILE A 550 -0.83 -29.66 0.08
N PRO A 551 -1.02 -30.72 -0.73
CA PRO A 551 0.06 -31.63 -1.09
C PRO A 551 1.19 -30.85 -1.76
N LYS A 552 2.44 -31.11 -1.36
CA LYS A 552 3.64 -30.45 -1.90
C LYS A 552 3.72 -30.67 -3.42
N VAL A 553 3.35 -29.65 -4.19
CA VAL A 553 3.44 -29.67 -5.65
C VAL A 553 4.91 -29.68 -6.05
N THR A 554 5.32 -30.74 -6.75
CA THR A 554 6.66 -30.85 -7.34
C THR A 554 6.56 -30.34 -8.78
N PRO A 555 7.37 -29.36 -9.22
CA PRO A 555 7.26 -28.81 -10.57
C PRO A 555 7.56 -29.87 -11.63
N SER A 556 6.57 -30.13 -12.48
CA SER A 556 6.65 -31.04 -13.63
C SER A 556 7.55 -30.45 -14.71
N THR A 557 8.72 -31.06 -14.93
CA THR A 557 9.54 -30.87 -16.13
C THR A 557 9.51 -32.13 -16.97
N THR A 558 9.17 -31.96 -18.24
CA THR A 558 8.98 -32.96 -19.29
C THR A 558 10.21 -33.86 -19.52
N SER A 559 9.99 -35.17 -19.34
CA SER A 559 10.65 -36.34 -19.95
C SER A 559 12.11 -36.25 -20.41
N THR A 560 12.99 -36.97 -19.71
CA THR A 560 13.96 -37.86 -20.37
C THR A 560 14.26 -39.06 -19.46
N THR A 561 14.14 -40.23 -20.05
CA THR A 561 14.26 -41.56 -19.46
C THR A 561 15.66 -41.81 -18.93
N THR A 562 15.81 -42.09 -17.63
CA THR A 562 16.91 -42.92 -17.15
C THR A 562 16.54 -43.63 -15.85
N THR A 563 16.61 -44.96 -15.94
CA THR A 563 16.26 -45.96 -14.95
C THR A 563 17.25 -45.93 -13.79
N ALA A 564 16.78 -45.63 -12.57
CA ALA A 564 17.55 -45.82 -11.34
C ALA A 564 16.80 -46.73 -10.37
N LYS A 565 17.44 -47.85 -10.06
CA LYS A 565 17.02 -48.94 -9.18
C LYS A 565 16.95 -48.49 -7.71
N PRO A 566 15.82 -48.65 -6.98
CA PRO A 566 15.77 -48.37 -5.55
C PRO A 566 16.31 -49.55 -4.73
N ALA A 567 17.03 -49.22 -3.67
CA ALA A 567 17.58 -50.13 -2.68
C ALA A 567 16.49 -50.76 -1.80
N ALA A 568 16.73 -52.01 -1.40
CA ALA A 568 15.83 -52.85 -0.63
C ALA A 568 15.67 -52.35 0.83
N SER A 569 14.42 -52.22 1.28
CA SER A 569 14.09 -52.18 2.71
C SER A 569 13.70 -53.60 3.16
N THR A 570 14.23 -54.01 4.30
CA THR A 570 14.03 -55.33 4.89
C THR A 570 13.19 -55.16 6.16
N GLY A 571 12.08 -55.89 6.29
CA GLY A 571 11.46 -56.20 7.58
C GLY A 571 9.94 -55.97 7.69
N GLY A 572 9.20 -57.06 7.92
CA GLY A 572 7.81 -57.05 8.40
C GLY A 572 6.84 -57.88 7.55
N SER A 573 6.83 -59.21 7.69
CA SER A 573 5.99 -60.12 6.87
C SER A 573 4.49 -60.12 7.21
N GLU A 574 4.03 -59.38 8.22
CA GLU A 574 2.61 -59.35 8.62
C GLU A 574 1.80 -58.22 7.97
N ASP A 575 2.43 -57.17 7.42
CA ASP A 575 1.72 -56.02 6.83
C ASP A 575 1.22 -56.24 5.39
N TYR A 576 1.69 -57.28 4.69
CA TYR A 576 1.40 -57.47 3.26
C TYR A 576 -0.08 -57.75 2.97
N LEU A 577 -0.76 -58.50 3.84
CA LEU A 577 -2.18 -58.83 3.67
C LEU A 577 -3.08 -57.60 3.82
N ASP A 578 -2.76 -56.73 4.77
CA ASP A 578 -3.53 -55.50 5.00
C ASP A 578 -3.33 -54.48 3.86
N VAL A 579 -2.12 -54.41 3.30
CA VAL A 579 -1.84 -53.58 2.12
C VAL A 579 -2.60 -54.09 0.90
N LEU A 580 -2.66 -55.41 0.67
CA LEU A 580 -3.42 -56.00 -0.43
C LEU A 580 -4.93 -55.80 -0.28
N LYS A 581 -5.45 -55.83 0.95
CA LYS A 581 -6.87 -55.55 1.23
C LYS A 581 -7.24 -54.10 0.91
N LYS A 582 -6.41 -53.13 1.32
CA LYS A 582 -6.59 -51.70 1.00
C LYS A 582 -6.53 -51.44 -0.52
N LEU A 583 -5.62 -52.08 -1.24
CA LEU A 583 -5.57 -51.96 -2.71
C LEU A 583 -6.84 -52.49 -3.38
N GLY A 584 -7.43 -53.56 -2.84
CA GLY A 584 -8.71 -54.09 -3.33
C GLY A 584 -9.91 -53.16 -3.07
N GLU A 585 -9.93 -52.48 -1.93
CA GLU A 585 -10.95 -51.48 -1.60
C GLU A 585 -10.85 -50.25 -2.50
N LEU A 586 -9.65 -49.74 -2.75
CA LEU A 586 -9.42 -48.61 -3.66
C LEU A 586 -9.81 -48.92 -5.11
N ARG A 587 -9.57 -50.16 -5.57
CA ARG A 587 -10.04 -50.62 -6.89
C ARG A 587 -11.56 -50.68 -6.95
N LYS A 588 -12.22 -51.23 -5.92
CA LYS A 588 -13.70 -51.27 -5.84
C LYS A 588 -14.33 -49.88 -5.78
N ALA A 589 -13.63 -48.91 -5.20
CA ALA A 589 -14.04 -47.51 -5.16
C ALA A 589 -13.82 -46.75 -6.49
N GLY A 590 -13.23 -47.40 -7.51
CA GLY A 590 -12.93 -46.76 -8.80
C GLY A 590 -11.77 -45.76 -8.74
N ILE A 591 -11.00 -45.75 -7.64
CA ILE A 591 -9.86 -44.83 -7.44
C ILE A 591 -8.61 -45.35 -8.16
N LEU A 592 -8.48 -46.67 -8.31
CA LEU A 592 -7.40 -47.30 -9.08
C LEU A 592 -7.99 -48.02 -10.30
N THR A 593 -7.34 -47.86 -11.45
CA THR A 593 -7.65 -48.70 -12.62
C THR A 593 -7.17 -50.13 -12.40
N GLU A 594 -7.66 -51.09 -13.19
CA GLU A 594 -7.21 -52.49 -13.09
C GLU A 594 -5.71 -52.61 -13.38
N GLU A 595 -5.15 -51.82 -14.31
CA GLU A 595 -3.71 -51.85 -14.60
C GLU A 595 -2.87 -51.36 -13.41
N GLU A 596 -3.28 -50.27 -12.76
CA GLU A 596 -2.59 -49.72 -11.60
C GLU A 596 -2.67 -50.65 -10.39
N PHE A 597 -3.81 -51.30 -10.20
CA PHE A 597 -3.99 -52.31 -9.16
C PHE A 597 -3.02 -53.49 -9.36
N GLN A 598 -2.91 -54.01 -10.59
CA GLN A 598 -1.99 -55.12 -10.88
C GLN A 598 -0.52 -54.72 -10.71
N ALA A 599 -0.14 -53.50 -11.12
CA ALA A 599 1.21 -52.98 -10.95
C ALA A 599 1.60 -52.87 -9.47
N LYS A 600 0.74 -52.27 -8.62
CA LYS A 600 0.99 -52.15 -7.18
C LYS A 600 0.93 -53.49 -6.46
N LYS A 601 0.03 -54.39 -6.88
CA LYS A 601 -0.03 -55.76 -6.33
C LYS A 601 1.26 -56.53 -6.59
N LYS A 602 1.83 -56.46 -7.80
CA LYS A 602 3.12 -57.09 -8.11
C LYS A 602 4.25 -56.50 -7.28
N GLN A 603 4.28 -55.18 -7.11
CA GLN A 603 5.27 -54.50 -6.27
C GLN A 603 5.21 -54.95 -4.81
N VAL A 604 4.01 -55.10 -4.25
CA VAL A 604 3.80 -55.56 -2.86
C VAL A 604 4.16 -57.05 -2.71
N LEU A 605 3.93 -57.87 -3.74
CA LEU A 605 4.29 -59.29 -3.74
C LEU A 605 5.77 -59.54 -4.11
N GLY A 606 6.52 -58.51 -4.51
CA GLY A 606 7.90 -58.65 -4.98
C GLY A 606 8.05 -59.45 -6.29
N LEU A 607 7.03 -59.40 -7.17
CA LEU A 607 6.95 -60.15 -8.44
C LEU A 607 7.28 -59.33 -9.69
#